data_AF-A0A8S4PN25-F1
#
_entry.id   AF-A0A8S4PN25-F1
#
_cell.length_a   1.000
_cell.length_b   1.000
_cell.length_c   1.000
_cell.angle_alpha   90.00
_cell.angle_beta   90.00
_cell.angle_gamma   90.00
#
_symmetry.space_group_name_H-M   'P 1'
#
loop_
_entity.id
_entity.type
_entity.pdbx_description
1 polymer ?
#
loop_
_entity_poly.entity_id
_entity_poly.type
_entity_poly.pdbx_seq_one_letter_code
_entity_poly.pdbx_strand_id
1 'polypeptide(L)'
;EMFANFNDVYWKYGRIAIQKFRENPSEKSLQYGHDITFEEFLRYVVYHFENSNEIEPYWTSIMDVCHPCNIDYDIIGHMETFDVDSKYALCTSGIANMMELFSGFETDIKKKNIRRMTLEAYERKHALESVFTHEEFLTRHIWNICMHEYMITPINIENISINATALESSALLEQHSSFDFSNKRISQTQSKGPYKEIPNDLLQKLTKLYVSDYEMFGYKRKDEN
;
A
#
# COMPACT_ATOMS: atom_id res chain seq x y z
N GLU A 1 6.99 9.82 -6.89
CA GLU A 1 7.78 9.36 -5.73
C GLU A 1 6.90 8.87 -4.56
N MET A 2 5.99 7.92 -4.81
CA MET A 2 4.88 7.61 -3.86
C MET A 2 5.05 6.26 -3.12
N PHE A 3 5.97 5.39 -3.53
CA PHE A 3 5.94 3.97 -3.10
C PHE A 3 6.68 3.68 -1.79
N ALA A 4 7.71 4.45 -1.43
CA ALA A 4 8.57 4.11 -0.29
C ALA A 4 8.69 5.17 0.80
N ASN A 5 8.08 6.32 0.59
CA ASN A 5 8.25 7.50 1.44
C ASN A 5 7.52 7.42 2.79
N PHE A 6 6.92 6.28 3.11
CA PHE A 6 5.69 6.27 3.90
C PHE A 6 5.51 5.09 4.84
N ASN A 7 6.25 4.00 4.66
CA ASN A 7 6.26 2.90 5.60
C ASN A 7 7.70 2.43 5.78
N ASP A 8 8.24 2.76 6.95
CA ASP A 8 9.62 2.50 7.39
C ASP A 8 9.99 1.02 7.35
N VAL A 9 9.00 0.13 7.37
CA VAL A 9 9.21 -1.32 7.19
C VAL A 9 9.84 -1.63 5.83
N TYR A 10 9.51 -0.86 4.78
CA TYR A 10 10.05 -1.09 3.44
C TYR A 10 11.40 -0.42 3.19
N TRP A 11 11.84 0.46 4.09
CA TRP A 11 13.12 1.17 3.96
C TRP A 11 14.31 0.22 3.99
N LYS A 12 14.18 -0.95 4.63
CA LYS A 12 15.22 -1.99 4.59
C LYS A 12 15.49 -2.47 3.16
N TYR A 13 14.44 -2.64 2.35
CA TYR A 13 14.57 -2.95 0.93
C TYR A 13 15.07 -1.75 0.14
N GLY A 14 14.62 -0.55 0.55
CA GLY A 14 15.17 0.76 0.17
C GLY A 14 16.68 0.79 0.11
N ARG A 15 17.33 0.49 1.24
CA ARG A 15 18.80 0.51 1.35
C ARG A 15 19.47 -0.43 0.36
N ILE A 16 18.97 -1.68 0.25
CA ILE A 16 19.56 -2.69 -0.63
C ILE A 16 19.42 -2.28 -2.09
N ALA A 17 18.23 -1.80 -2.48
CA ALA A 17 17.96 -1.35 -3.83
C ALA A 17 18.83 -0.15 -4.22
N ILE A 18 18.88 0.88 -3.37
CA ILE A 18 19.66 2.10 -3.61
C ILE A 18 21.14 1.76 -3.72
N GLN A 19 21.67 0.96 -2.80
CA GLN A 19 23.08 0.54 -2.83
C GLN A 19 23.45 -0.18 -4.13
N LYS A 20 22.49 -0.91 -4.73
CA LYS A 20 22.74 -1.75 -5.90
C LYS A 20 22.46 -1.07 -7.23
N PHE A 21 21.46 -0.19 -7.28
CA PHE A 21 20.94 0.34 -8.55
C PHE A 21 21.05 1.85 -8.68
N ARG A 22 21.27 2.61 -7.60
CA ARG A 22 21.37 4.07 -7.68
C ARG A 22 22.79 4.50 -8.02
N GLU A 23 22.92 5.38 -9.00
CA GLU A 23 24.17 6.07 -9.27
C GLU A 23 24.39 7.20 -8.25
N ASN A 24 25.55 7.21 -7.60
CA ASN A 24 25.97 8.25 -6.64
C ASN A 24 24.93 8.53 -5.52
N PRO A 25 24.52 7.51 -4.73
CA PRO A 25 23.56 7.71 -3.65
C PRO A 25 24.16 8.56 -2.53
N SER A 26 23.34 9.40 -1.89
CA SER A 26 23.75 10.12 -0.70
C SER A 26 23.98 9.17 0.48
N GLU A 27 24.84 9.56 1.44
CA GLU A 27 25.05 8.79 2.68
C GLU A 27 23.72 8.55 3.41
N LYS A 28 22.84 9.56 3.43
CA LYS A 28 21.50 9.47 4.01
C LYS A 28 20.63 8.44 3.29
N SER A 29 20.65 8.42 1.95
CA SER A 29 19.90 7.44 1.15
C SER A 29 20.41 6.01 1.41
N LEU A 30 21.72 5.81 1.50
CA LEU A 30 22.33 4.52 1.84
C LEU A 30 21.99 4.07 3.26
N GLN A 31 22.02 5.00 4.21
CA GLN A 31 21.78 4.70 5.63
C GLN A 31 20.32 4.38 5.90
N TYR A 32 19.39 5.11 5.29
CA TYR A 32 17.97 4.99 5.63
C TYR A 32 17.15 4.26 4.59
N GLY A 33 17.41 4.42 3.29
CA GLY A 33 16.59 3.82 2.23
C GLY A 33 15.23 4.49 2.03
N HIS A 34 14.98 5.60 2.73
CA HIS A 34 13.71 6.33 2.80
C HIS A 34 13.20 6.91 1.48
N ASP A 35 14.10 7.13 0.54
CA ASP A 35 13.89 7.87 -0.71
C ASP A 35 14.05 6.96 -1.93
N ILE A 36 13.88 5.65 -1.76
CA ILE A 36 13.88 4.69 -2.89
C ILE A 36 12.74 5.03 -3.86
N THR A 37 13.06 5.02 -5.15
CA THR A 37 12.11 5.23 -6.24
C THR A 37 11.32 3.96 -6.54
N PHE A 38 10.20 4.10 -7.27
CA PHE A 38 9.41 2.94 -7.65
C PHE A 38 10.18 2.00 -8.61
N GLU A 39 10.95 2.56 -9.54
CA GLU A 39 11.79 1.75 -10.44
C GLU A 39 12.84 0.95 -9.67
N GLU A 40 13.57 1.58 -8.73
CA GLU A 40 14.56 0.89 -7.91
C GLU A 40 13.93 -0.22 -7.07
N PHE A 41 12.73 0.01 -6.54
CA PHE A 41 11.98 -1.02 -5.82
C PHE A 41 11.67 -2.21 -6.72
N LEU A 42 11.17 -1.97 -7.94
CA LEU A 42 10.89 -3.03 -8.90
C LEU A 42 12.15 -3.79 -9.33
N ARG A 43 13.27 -3.08 -9.54
CA ARG A 43 14.59 -3.71 -9.80
C ARG A 43 15.01 -4.60 -8.63
N TYR A 44 14.77 -4.15 -7.39
CA TYR A 44 15.03 -4.94 -6.21
C TYR A 44 14.15 -6.19 -6.13
N VAL A 45 12.86 -6.10 -6.44
CA VAL A 45 11.96 -7.27 -6.51
C VAL A 45 12.52 -8.31 -7.47
N VAL A 46 12.84 -7.91 -8.70
CA VAL A 46 13.45 -8.81 -9.70
C VAL A 46 14.75 -9.42 -9.19
N TYR A 47 15.64 -8.60 -8.64
CA TYR A 47 16.91 -9.05 -8.08
C TYR A 47 16.71 -10.06 -6.95
N HIS A 48 15.74 -9.83 -6.08
CA HIS A 48 15.41 -10.72 -4.97
C HIS A 48 14.99 -12.10 -5.48
N PHE A 49 14.09 -12.17 -6.47
CA PHE A 49 13.72 -13.43 -7.11
C PHE A 49 14.89 -14.14 -7.80
N GLU A 50 15.78 -13.38 -8.46
CA GLU A 50 16.92 -13.95 -9.18
C GLU A 50 18.05 -14.46 -8.23
N ASN A 51 18.11 -13.98 -6.98
CA ASN A 51 19.28 -14.15 -6.11
C ASN A 51 18.98 -14.65 -4.68
N SER A 52 17.70 -14.81 -4.31
CA SER A 52 17.27 -15.27 -3.00
C SER A 52 16.25 -16.39 -3.13
N ASN A 53 16.31 -17.34 -2.19
CA ASN A 53 15.26 -18.35 -2.00
C ASN A 53 14.32 -17.99 -0.85
N GLU A 54 14.51 -16.83 -0.20
CA GLU A 54 13.61 -16.35 0.84
C GLU A 54 12.28 -15.96 0.21
N ILE A 55 11.18 -16.41 0.82
CA ILE A 55 9.84 -15.99 0.43
C ILE A 55 9.55 -14.67 1.12
N GLU A 56 9.27 -13.64 0.33
CA GLU A 56 8.83 -12.35 0.83
C GLU A 56 7.36 -12.14 0.45
N PRO A 57 6.40 -12.35 1.38
CA PRO A 57 4.98 -12.43 1.05
C PRO A 57 4.40 -11.20 0.36
N TYR A 58 5.02 -10.03 0.49
CA TYR A 58 4.50 -8.79 -0.10
C TYR A 58 4.61 -8.72 -1.63
N TRP A 59 5.51 -9.49 -2.25
CA TRP A 59 5.68 -9.48 -3.71
C TRP A 59 6.06 -10.85 -4.27
N THR A 60 6.04 -11.91 -3.46
CA THR A 60 6.12 -13.27 -3.99
C THR A 60 4.79 -13.61 -4.69
N SER A 61 4.83 -14.41 -5.75
CA SER A 61 3.64 -14.85 -6.48
C SER A 61 2.61 -15.51 -5.54
N ILE A 62 1.32 -15.31 -5.84
CA ILE A 62 0.26 -15.95 -5.05
C ILE A 62 0.34 -17.48 -5.12
N MET A 63 0.83 -18.00 -6.24
CA MET A 63 1.01 -19.45 -6.44
C MET A 63 1.95 -20.03 -5.39
N ASP A 64 3.01 -19.30 -5.05
CA ASP A 64 4.03 -19.74 -4.10
C ASP A 64 3.66 -19.44 -2.65
N VAL A 65 2.92 -18.36 -2.39
CA VAL A 65 2.53 -18.00 -1.01
C VAL A 65 1.30 -18.79 -0.57
N CYS A 66 0.29 -18.90 -1.43
CA CYS A 66 -1.01 -19.48 -1.09
C CYS A 66 -1.20 -20.92 -1.59
N HIS A 67 -0.36 -21.43 -2.49
CA HIS A 67 -0.46 -22.81 -2.98
C HIS A 67 -1.88 -23.20 -3.43
N PRO A 68 -2.52 -22.44 -4.35
CA PRO A 68 -3.91 -22.65 -4.75
C PRO A 68 -4.19 -23.99 -5.44
N CYS A 69 -3.16 -24.70 -5.90
CA CYS A 69 -3.30 -26.06 -6.42
C CYS A 69 -3.36 -27.13 -5.31
N ASN A 70 -2.92 -26.81 -4.09
CA ASN A 70 -2.81 -27.75 -2.97
C ASN A 70 -3.85 -27.50 -1.88
N ILE A 71 -4.51 -26.35 -1.90
CA ILE A 71 -5.53 -25.96 -0.93
C ILE A 71 -6.85 -25.82 -1.68
N ASP A 72 -7.87 -26.54 -1.22
CA ASP A 72 -9.22 -26.44 -1.75
C ASP A 72 -9.89 -25.17 -1.20
N TYR A 73 -9.77 -24.07 -1.93
CA TYR A 73 -10.42 -22.81 -1.58
C TYR A 73 -11.91 -22.86 -1.90
N ASP A 74 -12.76 -22.64 -0.89
CA ASP A 74 -14.21 -22.51 -1.10
C ASP A 74 -14.58 -21.21 -1.83
N ILE A 75 -13.77 -20.15 -1.65
CA ILE A 75 -14.01 -18.81 -2.18
C ILE A 75 -12.68 -18.18 -2.62
N ILE A 76 -12.65 -17.66 -3.85
CA ILE A 76 -11.57 -16.83 -4.39
C ILE A 76 -12.18 -15.46 -4.70
N GLY A 77 -11.69 -14.42 -4.05
CA GLY A 77 -12.14 -13.04 -4.25
C GLY A 77 -11.19 -12.22 -5.11
N HIS A 78 -11.70 -11.15 -5.72
CA HIS A 78 -10.92 -10.17 -6.45
C HIS A 78 -10.94 -8.81 -5.73
N MET A 79 -9.83 -8.07 -5.79
CA MET A 79 -9.76 -6.75 -5.14
C MET A 79 -10.75 -5.76 -5.76
N GLU A 80 -11.01 -5.88 -7.05
CA GLU A 80 -11.96 -5.05 -7.81
C GLU A 80 -13.43 -5.28 -7.39
N THR A 81 -13.73 -6.46 -6.83
CA THR A 81 -15.06 -6.87 -6.36
C THR A 81 -15.11 -7.09 -4.84
N PHE A 82 -14.11 -6.58 -4.12
CA PHE A 82 -13.90 -6.83 -2.69
C PHE A 82 -15.16 -6.67 -1.84
N ASP A 83 -15.96 -5.62 -2.05
CA ASP A 83 -17.17 -5.36 -1.28
C ASP A 83 -18.23 -6.47 -1.43
N VAL A 84 -18.40 -7.00 -2.64
CA VAL A 84 -19.37 -8.05 -2.94
C VAL A 84 -18.84 -9.41 -2.48
N ASP A 85 -17.56 -9.69 -2.76
CA ASP A 85 -16.91 -10.95 -2.42
C ASP A 85 -16.81 -11.14 -0.90
N SER A 86 -16.48 -10.07 -0.16
CA SER A 86 -16.43 -10.08 1.31
C SER A 86 -17.81 -10.35 1.92
N LYS A 87 -18.87 -9.75 1.37
CA LYS A 87 -20.26 -10.03 1.77
C LYS A 87 -20.62 -11.49 1.51
N TYR A 88 -20.29 -11.99 0.32
CA TYR A 88 -20.54 -13.38 -0.04
C TYR A 88 -19.81 -14.36 0.90
N ALA A 89 -18.54 -14.09 1.24
CA ALA A 89 -17.77 -14.91 2.16
C ALA A 89 -18.35 -14.93 3.59
N LEU A 90 -18.75 -13.77 4.11
CA LEU A 90 -19.43 -13.67 5.41
C LEU A 90 -20.79 -14.38 5.41
N CYS A 91 -21.54 -14.29 4.32
CA CYS A 91 -22.81 -14.98 4.20
C CYS A 91 -22.62 -16.50 4.17
N THR A 92 -21.66 -16.98 3.39
CA THR A 92 -21.38 -18.41 3.19
C THR A 92 -20.82 -19.07 4.45
N SER A 93 -20.05 -18.33 5.26
CA SER A 93 -19.54 -18.81 6.57
C SER A 93 -20.61 -18.93 7.67
N GLY A 94 -21.88 -18.59 7.38
CA GLY A 94 -22.97 -18.59 8.37
C GLY A 94 -22.92 -17.39 9.33
N ILE A 95 -22.02 -16.43 9.08
CA ILE A 95 -21.84 -15.20 9.86
C ILE A 95 -22.73 -14.06 9.31
N ALA A 96 -23.55 -14.34 8.28
CA ALA A 96 -24.43 -13.38 7.61
C ALA A 96 -25.23 -12.46 8.56
N ASN A 97 -25.81 -13.03 9.63
CA ASN A 97 -26.63 -12.31 10.61
C ASN A 97 -25.83 -11.29 11.45
N MET A 98 -24.50 -11.34 11.39
CA MET A 98 -23.60 -10.40 12.03
C MET A 98 -23.43 -9.13 11.17
N MET A 99 -23.75 -9.15 9.87
CA MET A 99 -23.63 -7.97 9.01
C MET A 99 -24.57 -6.83 9.41
N GLU A 100 -25.79 -7.13 9.90
CA GLU A 100 -26.69 -6.11 10.47
C GLU A 100 -26.16 -5.53 11.79
N LEU A 101 -25.42 -6.32 12.58
CA LEU A 101 -24.68 -5.83 13.76
C LEU A 101 -23.52 -4.91 13.38
N PHE A 102 -22.98 -5.03 12.16
CA PHE A 102 -21.83 -4.27 11.70
C PHE A 102 -22.17 -2.93 11.02
N SER A 103 -23.44 -2.60 10.79
CA SER A 103 -23.86 -1.41 10.01
C SER A 103 -23.55 -0.05 10.67
N GLY A 104 -23.07 -0.02 11.92
CA GLY A 104 -22.45 1.14 12.58
C GLY A 104 -20.97 0.95 12.94
N PHE A 105 -20.49 -0.29 12.86
CA PHE A 105 -19.15 -0.70 13.24
C PHE A 105 -18.10 -0.23 12.23
N GLU A 106 -18.49 -0.08 10.96
CA GLU A 106 -17.61 0.42 9.90
C GLU A 106 -17.10 1.84 10.20
N THR A 107 -18.01 2.75 10.60
CA THR A 107 -17.66 4.12 10.99
C THR A 107 -16.78 4.13 12.24
N ASP A 108 -17.08 3.27 13.22
CA ASP A 108 -16.31 3.18 14.46
C ASP A 108 -14.92 2.54 14.26
N ILE A 109 -14.80 1.53 13.38
CA ILE A 109 -13.52 0.96 12.97
C ILE A 109 -12.69 2.02 12.24
N LYS A 110 -13.28 2.75 11.29
CA LYS A 110 -12.59 3.83 10.56
C LYS A 110 -12.02 4.87 11.51
N LYS A 111 -12.84 5.38 12.43
CA LYS A 111 -12.38 6.35 13.44
C LYS A 111 -11.26 5.78 14.31
N LYS A 112 -11.43 4.55 14.81
CA LYS A 112 -10.41 3.86 15.60
C LYS A 112 -9.11 3.66 14.81
N ASN A 113 -9.18 3.32 13.52
CA ASN A 113 -8.03 3.16 12.64
C ASN A 113 -7.32 4.49 12.41
N ILE A 114 -8.04 5.54 12.01
CA ILE A 114 -7.49 6.89 11.83
C ILE A 114 -6.78 7.34 13.10
N ARG A 115 -7.43 7.20 14.26
CA ARG A 115 -6.85 7.56 15.55
C ARG A 115 -5.61 6.75 15.87
N ARG A 116 -5.67 5.42 15.74
CA ARG A 116 -4.52 4.52 15.98
C ARG A 116 -3.34 4.87 15.08
N MET A 117 -3.57 4.99 13.77
CA MET A 117 -2.52 5.32 12.81
C MET A 117 -1.94 6.71 13.07
N THR A 118 -2.76 7.69 13.45
CA THR A 118 -2.27 9.04 13.80
C THR A 118 -1.37 8.98 15.03
N LEU A 119 -1.80 8.28 16.08
CA LEU A 119 -1.01 8.13 17.31
C LEU A 119 0.32 7.41 17.04
N GLU A 120 0.29 6.28 16.34
CA GLU A 120 1.50 5.50 15.99
C GLU A 120 2.54 6.35 15.26
N ALA A 121 2.14 7.28 14.40
CA ALA A 121 3.11 8.17 13.78
C ALA A 121 3.68 9.22 14.70
N TYR A 122 2.87 9.85 15.56
CA TYR A 122 3.42 10.81 16.51
C TYR A 122 4.41 10.13 17.46
N GLU A 123 4.18 8.86 17.83
CA GLU A 123 5.13 8.05 18.58
C GLU A 123 6.42 7.77 17.78
N ARG A 124 6.30 7.45 16.49
CA ARG A 124 7.46 7.21 15.61
C ARG A 124 8.20 8.47 15.16
N LYS A 125 7.61 9.66 15.30
CA LYS A 125 8.19 10.94 14.89
C LYS A 125 9.63 11.07 15.39
N HIS A 126 9.87 10.84 16.68
CA HIS A 126 11.19 10.99 17.29
C HIS A 126 12.25 10.07 16.68
N ALA A 127 11.87 8.84 16.28
CA ALA A 127 12.78 7.91 15.63
C ALA A 127 13.20 8.39 14.21
N LEU A 128 12.42 9.29 13.61
CA LEU A 128 12.56 9.75 12.23
C LEU A 128 13.00 11.22 12.12
N GLU A 129 13.24 11.92 13.23
CA GLU A 129 13.72 13.32 13.25
C GLU A 129 15.10 13.49 12.58
N SER A 130 15.91 12.44 12.55
CA SER A 130 17.18 12.42 11.79
C SER A 130 16.99 12.31 10.28
N VAL A 131 15.79 11.90 9.83
CA VAL A 131 15.47 11.61 8.44
C VAL A 131 14.58 12.68 7.83
N PHE A 132 13.62 13.22 8.58
CA PHE A 132 12.70 14.25 8.11
C PHE A 132 12.58 15.39 9.11
N THR A 133 12.28 16.57 8.61
CA THR A 133 11.76 17.64 9.46
C THR A 133 10.39 17.27 10.02
N HIS A 134 9.99 17.92 11.11
CA HIS A 134 8.68 17.65 11.72
C HIS A 134 7.52 17.84 10.73
N GLU A 135 7.59 18.89 9.92
CA GLU A 135 6.58 19.25 8.92
C GLU A 135 6.49 18.21 7.80
N GLU A 136 7.63 17.80 7.25
CA GLU A 136 7.69 16.75 6.24
C GLU A 136 7.09 15.45 6.78
N PHE A 137 7.46 15.07 8.01
CA PHE A 137 6.95 13.86 8.64
C PHE A 137 5.43 13.88 8.79
N LEU A 138 4.87 14.97 9.34
CA LEU A 138 3.41 15.09 9.53
C LEU A 138 2.67 15.08 8.20
N THR A 139 3.12 15.87 7.22
CA THR A 139 2.51 15.94 5.89
C THR A 139 2.48 14.56 5.24
N ARG A 140 3.61 13.86 5.31
CA ARG A 140 3.75 12.52 4.74
C ARG A 140 2.86 11.50 5.42
N HIS A 141 2.79 11.55 6.75
CA HIS A 141 1.97 10.60 7.49
C HIS A 141 0.47 10.82 7.31
N ILE A 142 0.03 12.08 7.35
CA ILE A 142 -1.37 12.43 7.08
C ILE A 142 -1.78 11.93 5.68
N TRP A 143 -0.91 12.13 4.68
CA TRP A 143 -1.13 11.59 3.34
C TRP A 143 -1.30 10.06 3.34
N ASN A 144 -0.52 9.33 4.14
CA ASN A 144 -0.63 7.86 4.23
C ASN A 144 -1.91 7.35 4.84
N ILE A 145 -2.36 8.00 5.92
CA ILE A 145 -3.65 7.66 6.53
C ILE A 145 -4.75 7.84 5.48
N CYS A 146 -4.70 8.95 4.73
CA CYS A 146 -5.65 9.20 3.66
C CYS A 146 -5.58 8.12 2.56
N MET A 147 -4.38 7.67 2.18
CA MET A 147 -4.22 6.65 1.14
C MET A 147 -4.63 5.24 1.60
N HIS A 148 -4.29 4.83 2.83
CA HIS A 148 -4.61 3.49 3.37
C HIS A 148 -6.11 3.26 3.56
N GLU A 149 -6.85 4.29 3.94
CA GLU A 149 -8.30 4.22 4.10
C GLU A 149 -9.05 4.49 2.79
N TYR A 150 -8.36 4.44 1.64
CA TYR A 150 -8.89 4.76 0.31
C TYR A 150 -9.52 6.17 0.19
N MET A 151 -9.18 7.08 1.11
CA MET A 151 -9.56 8.49 1.13
C MET A 151 -8.70 9.29 0.13
N ILE A 152 -8.85 9.01 -1.17
CA ILE A 152 -8.28 9.79 -2.30
C ILE A 152 -8.97 11.17 -2.46
N THR A 153 -9.59 11.72 -1.42
CA THR A 153 -9.95 13.14 -1.42
C THR A 153 -8.79 13.86 -0.77
N PRO A 154 -8.04 14.71 -1.50
CA PRO A 154 -7.01 15.51 -0.87
C PRO A 154 -7.68 16.36 0.21
N ILE A 155 -7.47 15.99 1.48
CA ILE A 155 -7.77 16.87 2.60
C ILE A 155 -6.93 18.12 2.36
N ASN A 156 -7.53 19.30 2.46
CA ASN A 156 -6.73 20.52 2.39
C ASN A 156 -5.84 20.59 3.64
N ILE A 157 -4.61 20.09 3.51
CA ILE A 157 -3.62 19.99 4.59
C ILE A 157 -3.26 21.39 5.12
N GLU A 158 -3.52 22.46 4.36
CA GLU A 158 -3.30 23.86 4.78
C GLU A 158 -4.08 24.21 6.06
N ASN A 159 -5.19 23.52 6.35
CA ASN A 159 -5.98 23.74 7.56
C ASN A 159 -5.57 22.86 8.75
N ILE A 160 -4.63 21.92 8.56
CA ILE A 160 -4.09 21.12 9.65
C ILE A 160 -2.91 21.89 10.23
N SER A 161 -3.12 22.51 11.40
CA SER A 161 -2.05 23.18 12.12
C SER A 161 -0.89 22.22 12.34
N ILE A 162 0.31 22.56 11.87
CA ILE A 162 1.55 21.78 12.05
C ILE A 162 1.87 21.59 13.55
N ASN A 163 1.33 22.45 14.42
CA ASN A 163 1.47 22.36 15.88
C ASN A 163 0.35 21.56 16.55
N ALA A 164 -0.58 20.99 15.80
CA ALA A 164 -1.65 20.17 16.36
C ALA A 164 -1.07 18.92 17.02
N THR A 165 -1.63 18.59 18.18
CA THR A 165 -1.38 17.31 18.86
C THR A 165 -1.93 16.15 18.02
N ALA A 166 -1.43 14.93 18.27
CA ALA A 166 -1.92 13.71 17.62
C ALA A 166 -3.45 13.56 17.74
N LEU A 167 -4.01 13.96 18.88
CA LEU A 167 -5.45 13.93 19.16
C LEU A 167 -6.23 14.93 18.31
N GLU A 168 -5.74 16.17 18.19
CA GLU A 168 -6.36 17.21 17.34
C GLU A 168 -6.33 16.82 15.87
N SER A 169 -5.19 16.32 15.38
CA SER A 169 -5.06 15.80 14.02
C SER A 169 -6.00 14.62 13.76
N SER A 170 -6.11 13.67 14.69
CA SER A 170 -7.02 12.53 14.56
C SER A 170 -8.49 12.96 14.50
N ALA A 171 -8.92 13.88 15.38
CA ALA A 171 -10.30 14.36 15.41
C ALA A 171 -10.69 15.08 14.11
N LEU A 172 -9.77 15.85 13.53
CA LEU A 172 -10.00 16.54 12.26
C LEU A 172 -10.13 15.55 11.09
N LEU A 173 -9.24 14.55 11.03
CA LEU A 173 -9.31 13.48 10.02
C LEU A 173 -10.61 12.67 10.15
N GLU A 174 -11.03 12.35 11.37
CA GLU A 174 -12.30 11.69 11.64
C GLU A 174 -13.51 12.50 11.13
N GLN A 175 -13.52 13.83 11.30
CA GLN A 175 -14.61 14.70 10.83
C GLN A 175 -14.69 14.79 9.29
N HIS A 176 -13.54 14.71 8.60
CA HIS A 176 -13.46 14.76 7.14
C HIS A 176 -13.50 13.38 6.46
N SER A 177 -13.57 12.29 7.22
CA SER A 177 -13.57 10.91 6.71
C SER A 177 -14.91 10.43 6.12
N SER A 178 -15.95 11.26 6.12
CA SER A 178 -17.27 10.93 5.57
C SER A 178 -17.27 10.94 4.04
N PHE A 179 -16.77 9.86 3.44
CA PHE A 179 -16.88 9.60 2.01
C PHE A 179 -17.38 8.18 1.71
N ASP A 180 -18.25 8.11 0.71
CA ASP A 180 -19.02 6.95 0.28
C ASP A 180 -18.16 5.92 -0.49
N PHE A 181 -18.15 4.67 -0.02
CA PHE A 181 -17.44 3.55 -0.66
C PHE A 181 -18.01 3.20 -2.05
N SER A 182 -19.26 3.56 -2.34
CA SER A 182 -19.96 3.13 -3.56
C SER A 182 -19.38 3.70 -4.86
N ASN A 183 -18.55 4.74 -4.80
CA ASN A 183 -18.17 5.54 -5.98
C ASN A 183 -16.69 5.55 -6.36
N LYS A 184 -15.86 4.63 -5.84
CA LYS A 184 -14.48 4.47 -6.33
C LYS A 184 -14.27 3.15 -7.04
N ARG A 185 -14.78 3.08 -8.28
CA ARG A 185 -13.95 2.47 -9.31
C ARG A 185 -12.66 3.29 -9.32
N ILE A 186 -11.52 2.66 -9.08
CA ILE A 186 -10.22 3.22 -9.44
C ILE A 186 -10.38 3.62 -10.91
N SER A 187 -10.60 4.90 -11.16
CA SER A 187 -10.73 5.39 -12.51
C SER A 187 -9.41 5.05 -13.18
N GLN A 188 -9.44 4.16 -14.17
CA GLN A 188 -8.25 3.73 -14.92
C GLN A 188 -7.45 4.94 -15.48
N THR A 189 -8.03 6.14 -15.49
CA THR A 189 -7.34 7.39 -15.83
C THR A 189 -6.39 7.95 -14.75
N GLN A 190 -6.55 7.63 -13.46
CA GLN A 190 -5.61 8.02 -12.39
C GLN A 190 -4.43 7.04 -12.23
N SER A 191 -4.49 5.86 -12.85
CA SER A 191 -3.37 4.89 -12.96
C SER A 191 -2.17 5.41 -13.77
N LYS A 192 -2.25 6.61 -14.36
CA LYS A 192 -1.15 7.27 -15.08
C LYS A 192 -0.05 7.84 -14.14
N GLY A 193 0.18 7.22 -12.99
CA GLY A 193 1.28 7.55 -12.06
C GLY A 193 2.65 7.03 -12.55
N PRO A 194 3.60 6.71 -11.65
CA PRO A 194 4.99 6.34 -11.98
C PRO A 194 5.11 5.09 -12.88
N TYR A 195 4.01 4.36 -13.10
CA TYR A 195 3.93 3.20 -13.98
C TYR A 195 4.29 3.47 -15.45
N LYS A 196 4.16 4.73 -15.92
CA LYS A 196 4.52 5.10 -17.30
C LYS A 196 6.03 5.20 -17.55
N GLU A 197 6.82 5.34 -16.49
CA GLU A 197 8.26 5.61 -16.58
C GLU A 197 9.09 4.34 -16.41
N ILE A 198 8.45 3.18 -16.19
CA ILE A 198 9.16 1.91 -15.98
C ILE A 198 9.81 1.47 -17.31
N PRO A 199 11.11 1.17 -17.31
CA PRO A 199 11.79 0.61 -18.47
C PRO A 199 11.14 -0.69 -18.97
N ASN A 200 11.01 -0.84 -20.30
CA ASN A 200 10.32 -1.98 -20.90
C ASN A 200 10.98 -3.33 -20.57
N ASP A 201 12.31 -3.37 -20.45
CA ASP A 201 13.06 -4.58 -20.06
C ASP A 201 12.67 -5.03 -18.63
N LEU A 202 12.56 -4.08 -17.71
CA LEU A 202 12.13 -4.35 -16.34
C LEU A 202 10.68 -4.83 -16.30
N LEU A 203 9.80 -4.21 -17.09
CA LEU A 203 8.41 -4.64 -17.20
C LEU A 203 8.28 -6.07 -17.74
N GLN A 204 9.10 -6.45 -18.73
CA GLN A 204 9.13 -7.81 -19.27
C GLN A 204 9.60 -8.83 -18.23
N LYS A 205 10.63 -8.50 -17.44
CA LYS A 205 11.07 -9.38 -16.34
C LYS A 205 9.96 -9.58 -15.30
N LEU A 206 9.31 -8.50 -14.86
CA LEU A 206 8.19 -8.58 -13.93
C LEU A 206 7.02 -9.39 -14.49
N THR A 207 6.68 -9.21 -15.77
CA THR A 207 5.60 -9.98 -16.42
C THR A 207 5.90 -11.48 -16.40
N LYS A 208 7.16 -11.87 -16.62
CA LYS A 208 7.58 -13.27 -16.53
C LYS A 208 7.50 -13.81 -15.10
N LEU A 209 7.90 -13.01 -14.10
CA LEU A 209 7.85 -13.41 -12.69
C LEU A 209 6.44 -13.73 -12.21
N TYR A 210 5.45 -12.97 -12.66
CA TYR A 210 4.06 -13.11 -12.22
C TYR A 210 3.17 -13.86 -13.22
N VAL A 211 3.72 -14.52 -14.25
CA VAL A 211 2.92 -15.09 -15.35
C VAL A 211 1.80 -16.01 -14.86
N SER A 212 2.08 -16.84 -13.86
CA SER A 212 1.10 -17.76 -13.26
C SER A 212 -0.03 -17.01 -12.56
N ASP A 213 0.24 -15.86 -11.95
CA ASP A 213 -0.77 -15.03 -11.30
C ASP A 213 -1.69 -14.38 -12.34
N TYR A 214 -1.12 -13.90 -13.46
CA TYR A 214 -1.93 -13.37 -14.57
C TYR A 214 -2.88 -14.42 -15.12
N GLU A 215 -2.39 -15.65 -15.31
CA GLU A 215 -3.20 -16.77 -15.80
C GLU A 215 -4.27 -17.18 -14.78
N MET A 216 -3.91 -17.29 -13.49
CA MET A 216 -4.82 -17.67 -12.42
C MET A 216 -5.99 -16.69 -12.27
N PHE A 217 -5.72 -15.39 -12.31
CA PHE A 217 -6.74 -14.35 -12.12
C PHE A 217 -7.36 -13.84 -13.43
N GLY A 218 -6.96 -14.40 -14.58
CA GLY A 218 -7.50 -14.02 -15.90
C GLY A 218 -7.12 -12.61 -16.35
N TYR A 219 -6.01 -12.05 -15.87
CA TYR A 219 -5.51 -10.77 -16.32
C TYR A 219 -4.83 -10.89 -17.69
N LYS A 220 -5.16 -9.98 -18.63
CA LYS A 220 -4.56 -9.96 -19.97
C LYS A 220 -3.08 -9.63 -19.91
N ARG A 221 -2.25 -10.38 -20.62
CA ARG A 221 -0.82 -10.08 -20.71
C ARG A 221 -0.55 -9.06 -21.80
N LYS A 222 0.45 -8.20 -21.60
CA LYS A 222 0.76 -7.09 -22.51
C LYS A 222 1.39 -7.56 -23.83
N ASP A 223 2.03 -8.73 -23.82
CA ASP A 223 2.62 -9.45 -24.95
C ASP A 223 1.59 -10.20 -25.81
N GLU A 224 0.30 -10.19 -25.45
CA GLU A 224 -0.79 -10.79 -26.22
C GLU A 224 -1.45 -9.81 -27.23
N ASN A 225 -0.76 -8.73 -27.61
CA ASN A 225 -1.16 -7.80 -28.69
C ASN A 225 -0.09 -7.67 -29.77
#